data_AF-A0A438FR27-F1
#
_entry.id   AF-A0A438FR27-F1
#
_cell.length_a   1.000
_cell.length_b   1.000
_cell.length_c   1.000
_cell.angle_alpha   90.00
_cell.angle_beta   90.00
_cell.angle_gamma   90.00
#
_symmetry.space_group_name_H-M   'P 1'
#
loop_
_entity.id
_entity.type
_entity.pdbx_description
1 polymer ?
#
loop_
_entity_poly.entity_id
_entity_poly.type
_entity_poly.pdbx_seq_one_letter_code
_entity_poly.pdbx_strand_id
1 'polypeptide(L)'
;MGIFTYLISSALGVLALPLATIFITTVLIFVLMFVFSMIGDALGGASFNPIATAALYAADVTPDSLISMAFRFPAQVAGAGDGTLAIMEVMPTQYRLMLGGPSLKVDLHTGAIAEGVFVKKERSMISDHSLANILY
;
A
#
# COMPACT_ATOMS: atom_id res chain seq x y z
N MET A 1 -9.46 -6.98 -1.32
CA MET A 1 -10.00 -7.14 0.05
C MET A 1 -11.52 -7.28 0.08
N GLY A 2 -12.30 -6.38 -0.52
CA GLY A 2 -13.77 -6.42 -0.46
C GLY A 2 -14.43 -7.74 -0.86
N ILE A 3 -13.96 -8.41 -1.93
CA ILE A 3 -14.50 -9.72 -2.37
C ILE A 3 -14.28 -10.81 -1.31
N PHE A 4 -13.08 -10.89 -0.72
CA PHE A 4 -12.79 -11.88 0.33
C PHE A 4 -13.60 -11.62 1.59
N THR A 5 -13.72 -10.36 2.00
CA THR A 5 -14.61 -9.97 3.10
C THR A 5 -16.06 -10.40 2.80
N TYR A 6 -16.55 -10.15 1.58
CA TYR A 6 -17.90 -10.52 1.15
C TYR A 6 -18.13 -12.04 1.22
N LEU A 7 -17.21 -12.83 0.67
CA LEU A 7 -17.33 -14.30 0.68
C LEU A 7 -17.32 -14.86 2.10
N ILE A 8 -16.41 -14.40 2.97
CA ILE A 8 -16.31 -14.88 4.35
C ILE A 8 -17.51 -14.44 5.18
N SER A 9 -17.92 -13.17 5.08
CA SER A 9 -19.08 -12.66 5.81
C SER A 9 -20.39 -13.29 5.34
N SER A 10 -20.51 -13.64 4.05
CA SER A 10 -21.64 -14.40 3.51
C SER A 10 -21.65 -15.85 4.02
N ALA A 11 -20.51 -16.55 3.99
CA ALA A 11 -20.39 -17.92 4.47
C ALA A 11 -20.68 -18.07 5.98
N LEU A 12 -20.31 -17.06 6.76
CA LEU A 12 -20.58 -17.00 8.21
C LEU A 12 -21.98 -16.47 8.55
N GLY A 13 -22.77 -16.03 7.56
CA GLY A 13 -24.11 -15.48 7.76
C GLY A 13 -24.13 -14.11 8.46
N VAL A 14 -22.99 -13.41 8.51
CA VAL A 14 -22.83 -12.13 9.25
C VAL A 14 -22.81 -10.90 8.34
N LEU A 15 -23.19 -11.05 7.06
CA LEU A 15 -23.20 -9.96 6.07
C LEU A 15 -24.02 -8.74 6.54
N ALA A 16 -25.11 -8.96 7.27
CA ALA A 16 -25.99 -7.91 7.78
C ALA A 16 -25.44 -7.18 9.02
N LEU A 17 -24.30 -7.61 9.57
CA LEU A 17 -23.67 -7.03 10.76
C LEU A 17 -22.44 -6.21 10.35
N PRO A 18 -22.53 -4.87 10.26
CA PRO A 18 -21.44 -4.04 9.76
C PRO A 18 -20.14 -4.20 10.57
N LEU A 19 -20.27 -4.37 11.88
CA LEU A 19 -19.12 -4.54 12.78
C LEU A 19 -18.37 -5.86 12.50
N ALA A 20 -19.09 -6.94 12.19
CA ALA A 20 -18.48 -8.22 11.84
C ALA A 20 -17.74 -8.14 10.51
N THR A 21 -18.31 -7.45 9.51
CA THR A 21 -17.69 -7.23 8.20
C THR A 21 -16.41 -6.39 8.29
N ILE A 22 -16.41 -5.35 9.13
CA ILE A 22 -15.20 -4.56 9.43
C ILE A 22 -14.16 -5.43 10.13
N PHE A 23 -14.56 -6.17 11.17
CA PHE A 23 -13.67 -7.07 11.90
C PHE A 23 -12.99 -8.11 10.99
N ILE A 24 -13.75 -8.76 10.11
CA ILE A 24 -13.23 -9.71 9.11
C ILE A 24 -12.20 -9.02 8.21
N THR A 25 -12.50 -7.82 7.73
CA THR A 25 -11.57 -7.06 6.86
C THR A 25 -10.27 -6.71 7.60
N THR A 26 -10.37 -6.29 8.86
CA THR A 26 -9.19 -5.98 9.69
C THR A 26 -8.33 -7.21 9.93
N VAL A 27 -8.94 -8.37 10.23
CA VAL A 27 -8.22 -9.63 10.39
C VAL A 27 -7.53 -10.04 9.09
N LEU A 28 -8.22 -9.94 7.94
CA LEU A 28 -7.63 -10.23 6.63
C LEU A 28 -6.42 -9.34 6.32
N ILE A 29 -6.53 -8.03 6.58
CA ILE A 29 -5.43 -7.09 6.38
C ILE A 29 -4.27 -7.43 7.33
N PHE A 30 -4.55 -7.71 8.60
CA PHE A 30 -3.54 -8.06 9.59
C PHE A 30 -2.77 -9.32 9.17
N VAL A 31 -3.47 -10.38 8.79
CA VAL A 31 -2.84 -11.63 8.33
C VAL A 31 -1.99 -11.40 7.09
N LEU A 32 -2.50 -10.62 6.13
CA LEU A 32 -1.76 -10.31 4.90
C LEU A 32 -0.49 -9.51 5.20
N MET A 33 -0.60 -8.46 6.02
CA MET A 33 0.55 -7.66 6.45
C MET A 33 1.55 -8.49 7.23
N PHE A 34 1.09 -9.35 8.15
CA PHE A 34 1.95 -10.24 8.90
C PHE A 34 2.77 -11.18 7.99
N VAL A 35 2.11 -11.82 7.01
CA VAL A 35 2.79 -12.70 6.05
C VAL A 35 3.78 -11.92 5.18
N PHE A 36 3.38 -10.76 4.66
CA PHE A 36 4.27 -9.95 3.83
C PHE A 36 5.42 -9.33 4.61
N SER A 37 5.24 -8.97 5.88
CA SER A 37 6.34 -8.55 6.75
C SER A 37 7.34 -9.69 6.95
N MET A 38 6.88 -10.91 7.24
CA MET A 38 7.79 -12.06 7.38
C MET A 38 8.57 -12.36 6.10
N ILE A 39 7.89 -12.30 4.93
CA ILE A 39 8.56 -12.47 3.63
C ILE A 39 9.53 -11.32 3.36
N GLY A 40 9.12 -10.08 3.66
CA GLY A 40 9.95 -8.88 3.47
C GLY A 40 11.24 -8.95 4.29
N ASP A 41 11.13 -9.36 5.56
CA ASP A 41 12.28 -9.57 6.44
C ASP A 41 13.21 -10.68 5.91
N ALA A 42 12.63 -11.79 5.45
CA ALA A 42 13.40 -12.90 4.84
C ALA A 42 14.10 -12.48 3.54
N LEU A 43 13.51 -11.54 2.79
CA LEU A 43 14.09 -10.95 1.57
C LEU A 43 15.00 -9.75 1.87
N GLY A 44 15.41 -9.58 3.13
CA GLY A 44 16.38 -8.56 3.54
C GLY A 44 15.77 -7.18 3.78
N GLY A 45 14.53 -7.10 4.26
CA GLY A 45 13.84 -5.85 4.59
C GLY A 45 13.11 -5.21 3.42
N ALA A 46 12.58 -6.02 2.49
CA ALA A 46 11.84 -5.53 1.34
C ALA A 46 10.57 -4.78 1.77
N SER A 47 10.47 -3.50 1.40
CA SER A 47 9.28 -2.66 1.61
C SER A 47 8.36 -2.72 0.40
N PHE A 48 7.04 -2.65 0.60
CA PHE A 48 6.06 -2.58 -0.49
C PHE A 48 5.69 -1.13 -0.86
N ASN A 49 6.52 -0.16 -0.47
CA ASN A 49 6.31 1.26 -0.74
C ASN A 49 7.63 1.93 -1.24
N PRO A 50 7.81 2.08 -2.56
CA PRO A 50 9.02 2.67 -3.15
C PRO A 50 9.25 4.12 -2.75
N ILE A 51 8.17 4.90 -2.61
CA ILE A 51 8.25 6.33 -2.24
C ILE A 51 8.71 6.47 -0.78
N ALA A 52 8.14 5.68 0.13
CA ALA A 52 8.57 5.67 1.53
C ALA A 52 10.04 5.24 1.67
N THR A 53 10.45 4.19 0.92
CA THR A 53 11.84 3.71 0.92
C THR A 53 12.81 4.78 0.41
N ALA A 54 12.47 5.46 -0.69
CA ALA A 54 13.26 6.58 -1.23
C ALA A 54 13.33 7.77 -0.26
N ALA A 55 12.23 8.09 0.42
CA ALA A 55 12.17 9.19 1.38
C ALA A 55 13.02 8.91 2.64
N LEU A 56 13.01 7.67 3.14
CA LEU A 56 13.85 7.26 4.28
C LEU A 56 15.34 7.26 3.91
N TYR A 57 15.68 6.83 2.69
CA TYR A 57 17.05 6.94 2.15
C TYR A 57 17.48 8.41 2.03
N ALA A 58 16.65 9.27 1.43
CA ALA A 58 16.95 10.69 1.31
C ALA A 58 17.04 11.43 2.66
N ALA A 59 16.41 10.87 3.69
CA ALA A 59 16.47 11.38 5.06
C ALA A 59 17.63 10.78 5.89
N ASP A 60 18.42 9.87 5.32
CA ASP A 60 19.56 9.20 5.96
C ASP A 60 19.20 8.46 7.27
N VAL A 61 17.95 7.99 7.37
CA VAL A 61 17.41 7.27 8.55
C VAL A 61 17.27 5.76 8.30
N THR A 62 17.76 5.27 7.16
CA THR A 62 17.75 3.85 6.80
C THR A 62 19.18 3.35 6.59
N PRO A 63 19.50 2.10 6.94
CA PRO A 63 20.77 1.48 6.60
C PRO A 63 20.92 1.14 5.10
N ASP A 64 19.93 1.48 4.25
CA ASP A 64 19.97 1.21 2.81
C ASP A 64 21.06 2.00 2.06
N SER A 65 21.72 1.35 1.11
CA SER A 65 22.66 1.98 0.16
C SER A 65 22.04 2.19 -1.22
N LEU A 66 22.69 2.99 -2.08
CA LEU A 66 22.30 3.15 -3.49
C LEU A 66 22.18 1.80 -4.22
N ILE A 67 23.06 0.85 -3.91
CA ILE A 67 23.06 -0.49 -4.50
C ILE A 67 21.85 -1.29 -4.00
N SER A 68 21.54 -1.24 -2.70
CA SER A 68 20.33 -1.87 -2.13
C SER A 68 19.06 -1.36 -2.84
N MET A 69 18.94 -0.05 -3.01
CA MET A 69 17.79 0.57 -3.70
C MET A 69 17.70 0.20 -5.18
N ALA A 70 18.84 0.09 -5.87
CA ALA A 70 18.89 -0.28 -7.28
C ALA A 70 18.32 -1.69 -7.54
N PHE A 71 18.32 -2.58 -6.56
CA PHE A 71 17.66 -3.90 -6.66
C PHE A 71 16.23 -3.88 -6.11
N ARG A 72 15.97 -3.13 -5.04
CA ARG A 72 14.64 -3.07 -4.40
C ARG A 72 13.59 -2.40 -5.28
N PHE A 73 13.89 -1.28 -5.94
CA PHE A 73 12.89 -0.58 -6.76
C PHE A 73 12.45 -1.39 -7.98
N PRO A 74 13.35 -2.01 -8.78
CA PRO A 74 12.91 -2.89 -9.85
C PRO A 74 12.08 -4.07 -9.34
N ALA A 75 12.45 -4.68 -8.21
CA ALA A 75 11.68 -5.77 -7.62
C ALA A 75 10.29 -5.33 -7.16
N GLN A 76 10.14 -4.14 -6.57
CA GLN A 76 8.85 -3.57 -6.16
C GLN A 76 7.97 -3.21 -7.37
N VAL A 77 8.55 -2.63 -8.41
CA VAL A 77 7.83 -2.30 -9.66
C VAL A 77 7.37 -3.59 -10.36
N ALA A 78 8.25 -4.60 -10.46
CA ALA A 78 7.92 -5.90 -11.03
C ALA A 78 6.82 -6.59 -10.20
N GLY A 79 6.97 -6.67 -8.87
CA GLY A 79 5.98 -7.28 -7.99
C GLY A 79 4.62 -6.57 -8.00
N ALA A 80 4.60 -5.23 -8.12
CA ALA A 80 3.37 -4.48 -8.30
C ALA A 80 2.71 -4.76 -9.67
N GLY A 81 3.52 -4.87 -10.73
CA GLY A 81 3.08 -5.26 -12.07
C GLY A 81 2.48 -6.67 -12.08
N ASP A 82 3.22 -7.66 -11.60
CA ASP A 82 2.80 -9.06 -11.53
C ASP A 82 1.57 -9.25 -10.65
N GLY A 83 1.52 -8.57 -9.50
CA GLY A 83 0.35 -8.57 -8.63
C GLY A 83 -0.90 -7.99 -9.31
N THR A 84 -0.73 -6.93 -10.11
CA THR A 84 -1.82 -6.36 -10.90
C THR A 84 -2.30 -7.32 -11.98
N LEU A 85 -1.38 -7.96 -12.70
CA LEU A 85 -1.71 -8.96 -13.73
C LEU A 85 -2.42 -10.18 -13.12
N ALA A 86 -1.96 -10.66 -11.97
CA ALA A 86 -2.60 -11.75 -11.25
C ALA A 86 -4.04 -11.41 -10.83
N ILE A 87 -4.28 -10.16 -10.38
CA ILE A 87 -5.63 -9.68 -10.07
C ILE A 87 -6.48 -9.58 -11.35
N MET A 88 -5.91 -9.11 -12.46
CA MET A 88 -6.62 -9.04 -13.74
C MET A 88 -7.06 -10.41 -14.25
N GLU A 89 -6.28 -11.48 -13.99
CA GLU A 89 -6.62 -12.83 -14.45
C GLU A 89 -7.87 -13.39 -13.74
N VAL A 90 -8.03 -13.08 -12.46
CA VAL A 90 -9.14 -13.62 -11.65
C VAL A 90 -10.34 -12.68 -11.55
N MET A 91 -10.27 -11.49 -12.18
CA MET A 91 -11.31 -10.48 -12.07
C MET A 91 -12.48 -10.72 -13.06
N PRO A 92 -13.74 -10.69 -12.58
CA PRO A 92 -14.91 -10.76 -13.46
C PRO A 92 -14.94 -9.60 -14.46
N THR A 93 -15.35 -9.86 -15.70
CA THR A 93 -15.37 -8.89 -16.81
C THR A 93 -16.08 -7.58 -16.48
N GLN A 94 -17.09 -7.64 -15.61
CA GLN A 94 -17.90 -6.52 -15.13
C GLN A 94 -17.11 -5.50 -14.28
N TYR A 95 -16.01 -5.91 -13.64
CA TYR A 95 -15.21 -5.07 -12.75
C TYR A 95 -13.85 -4.65 -13.35
N ARG A 96 -13.47 -5.20 -14.52
CA ARG A 96 -12.18 -4.92 -15.17
C ARG A 96 -11.97 -3.42 -15.46
N LEU A 97 -13.04 -2.67 -15.72
CA LEU A 97 -12.98 -1.23 -15.97
C LEU A 97 -12.70 -0.40 -14.70
N MET A 98 -12.96 -0.94 -13.51
CA MET A 98 -12.65 -0.29 -12.23
C MET A 98 -11.19 -0.47 -11.79
N LEU A 99 -10.44 -1.38 -12.45
CA LEU A 99 -9.00 -1.52 -12.24
C LEU A 99 -8.18 -0.45 -12.95
N GLY A 100 -8.78 0.24 -13.93
CA GLY A 100 -8.18 1.43 -14.51
C GLY A 100 -8.19 2.54 -13.47
N GLY A 101 -7.00 2.93 -12.98
CA GLY A 101 -6.84 4.15 -12.20
C GLY A 101 -7.41 5.36 -12.96
N PRO A 102 -7.82 6.42 -12.26
CA PRO A 102 -8.40 7.59 -12.90
C PRO A 102 -7.50 8.07 -14.04
N SER A 103 -8.03 8.07 -15.27
CA SER A 103 -7.30 8.59 -16.43
C SER A 103 -6.99 10.06 -16.12
N LEU A 104 -5.70 10.37 -15.98
CA LEU A 104 -5.23 11.68 -15.59
C LEU A 104 -5.68 12.69 -16.68
N LYS A 105 -6.78 13.40 -16.42
CA LYS A 105 -7.29 14.48 -17.30
C LYS A 105 -6.44 15.74 -17.22
N VAL A 106 -5.35 15.71 -16.45
CA VAL A 106 -4.40 16.79 -16.25
C VAL A 106 -3.03 16.33 -16.72
N ASP A 107 -2.20 17.28 -17.14
CA ASP A 107 -0.84 17.03 -17.60
C ASP A 107 -0.03 16.25 -16.55
N LEU A 108 0.85 15.36 -17.02
CA LEU A 108 1.71 14.52 -16.17
C LEU A 108 2.53 15.35 -15.18
N HIS A 109 2.95 16.56 -15.56
CA HIS A 109 3.66 17.48 -14.66
C HIS A 109 2.76 17.98 -13.52
N THR A 110 1.50 18.30 -13.81
CA THR A 110 0.54 18.75 -12.79
C THR A 110 0.20 17.61 -11.83
N GLY A 111 0.05 16.38 -12.35
CA GLY A 111 -0.12 15.18 -11.53
C GLY A 111 1.07 14.92 -10.60
N ALA A 112 2.29 14.99 -11.13
CA ALA A 112 3.51 14.79 -10.35
C ALA A 112 3.69 15.84 -9.25
N ILE A 113 3.37 17.11 -9.51
CA ILE A 113 3.41 18.17 -8.50
C ILE A 113 2.33 17.96 -7.42
N ALA A 114 1.12 17.55 -7.82
CA ALA A 114 0.05 17.26 -6.87
C ALA A 114 0.42 16.10 -5.94
N GLU A 115 0.93 14.99 -6.48
CA GLU A 115 1.41 13.86 -5.68
C GLU A 115 2.58 14.26 -4.75
N GLY A 116 3.52 15.06 -5.25
CA GLY A 116 4.60 15.61 -4.43
C GLY A 116 4.12 16.46 -3.25
N VAL A 117 3.07 17.28 -3.46
CA VAL A 117 2.43 18.06 -2.39
C VAL A 117 1.72 17.16 -1.38
N PHE A 118 1.00 16.13 -1.83
CA PHE A 118 0.35 15.17 -0.94
C PHE A 118 1.35 14.44 -0.05
N VAL A 119 2.44 13.91 -0.63
CA VAL A 119 3.50 13.23 0.13
C VAL A 119 4.17 14.16 1.14
N LYS A 120 4.35 15.44 0.79
CA LYS A 120 4.94 16.43 1.71
C LYS A 120 3.97 16.85 2.83
N LYS A 121 2.67 16.96 2.53
CA LYS A 121 1.62 17.28 3.50
C LYS A 121 1.48 16.18 4.57
N GLU A 122 1.50 14.92 4.15
CA GLU A 122 1.46 13.73 5.04
C GLU A 122 2.61 13.79 6.07
N ARG A 123 3.82 14.14 5.63
CA ARG A 123 5.00 14.19 6.51
C ARG A 123 4.95 15.33 7.53
N SER A 124 4.35 16.46 7.18
CA SER A 124 4.17 17.60 8.10
C SER A 124 3.21 17.26 9.25
N MET A 125 2.16 16.50 8.97
CA MET A 125 1.17 16.10 10.00
C MET A 125 1.74 15.09 10.99
N ILE A 126 2.58 14.17 10.53
CA ILE A 126 3.27 13.20 11.41
C ILE A 126 4.28 13.90 12.31
N SER A 127 5.00 14.91 11.79
CA SER A 127 5.93 15.71 12.59
C SER A 127 5.19 16.54 13.65
N ASP A 128 4.08 17.20 13.31
CA ASP A 128 3.29 17.97 14.30
C ASP A 128 2.67 17.08 15.38
N HIS A 129 2.14 15.91 15.01
CA HIS A 129 1.61 14.95 15.99
C HIS A 129 2.70 14.33 16.88
N SER A 130 3.91 14.11 16.35
CA SER A 130 5.04 13.62 17.14
C SER A 130 5.57 14.67 18.11
N LEU A 131 5.50 15.97 17.78
CA LEU A 131 5.91 17.05 18.69
C LEU A 131 4.85 17.34 19.76
N ALA A 132 3.57 17.16 19.44
CA ALA A 132 2.49 17.29 20.42
C ALA A 132 2.54 16.20 21.52
N ASN A 133 3.06 15.01 21.22
CA ASN A 133 3.12 13.87 22.15
C ASN A 133 4.39 13.82 23.02
N ILE A 134 5.31 14.79 22.84
CA ILE A 134 6.54 14.94 23.66
C ILE A 134 6.39 16.12 24.64
N LEU A 135 5.38 16.99 24.44
CA LEU A 135 5.16 18.20 25.24
C LEU A 135 3.98 18.11 26.22
N TYR A 136 3.46 16.90 26.51
CA TYR A 136 2.52 16.63 27.60
C TYR A 136 2.89 15.36 28.36
#